data_AF-A0A1U6J993-F1
#
_entry.id   AF-A0A1U6J993-F1
#
_cell.length_a   1.000
_cell.length_b   1.000
_cell.length_c   1.000
_cell.angle_alpha   90.00
_cell.angle_beta   90.00
_cell.angle_gamma   90.00
#
_symmetry.space_group_name_H-M   'P 1'
#
loop_
_entity.id
_entity.type
_entity.pdbx_description
1 polymer ?
#
loop_
_entity_poly.entity_id
_entity_poly.type
_entity_poly.pdbx_seq_one_letter_code
_entity_poly.pdbx_strand_id
1 'polypeptide(L)'
;MVFKYILLVYGFCEFLFGAFFWFNKKESIVKTMIETFGIFSGDINYEDIKDKKAFSRWVGEVIIMGGSLYTFLASASIFFEINVVVVIAFIALIEIIFFKIIFKGYKKFI
;
A
#
# COMPACT_ATOMS: atom_id res chain seq x y z
N MET A 1 14.34 -11.77 14.95
CA MET A 1 13.04 -11.66 15.65
C MET A 1 12.49 -10.25 15.62
N VAL A 2 13.17 -9.24 16.15
CA VAL A 2 12.70 -7.83 16.21
C VAL A 2 12.17 -7.31 14.87
N PHE A 3 12.92 -7.52 13.78
CA PHE A 3 12.51 -7.13 12.43
C PHE A 3 11.12 -7.64 12.03
N LYS A 4 10.78 -8.90 12.36
CA LYS A 4 9.50 -9.50 12.01
C LYS A 4 8.32 -8.85 12.75
N TYR A 5 8.53 -8.46 14.01
CA TYR A 5 7.51 -7.73 14.78
C TYR A 5 7.35 -6.29 14.31
N ILE A 6 8.45 -5.62 13.92
CA ILE A 6 8.37 -4.30 13.29
C ILE A 6 7.56 -4.38 11.99
N LEU A 7 7.82 -5.39 11.15
CA LEU A 7 7.07 -5.63 9.92
C LEU A 7 5.59 -5.90 10.19
N LEU A 8 5.27 -6.64 11.27
CA LEU A 8 3.90 -6.92 11.66
C LEU A 8 3.15 -5.64 12.06
N VAL A 9 3.76 -4.82 12.91
CA VAL A 9 3.17 -3.53 13.33
C VAL A 9 3.02 -2.61 12.14
N TYR A 10 4.02 -2.56 11.26
CA TYR A 10 3.98 -1.76 10.04
C TYR A 10 2.82 -2.17 9.13
N GLY A 11 2.72 -3.47 8.80
CA GLY A 11 1.63 -4.00 7.96
C GLY A 11 0.25 -3.78 8.58
N PHE A 12 0.13 -3.93 9.90
CA PHE A 12 -1.12 -3.68 10.60
C PHE A 12 -1.53 -2.20 10.58
N CYS A 13 -0.57 -1.29 10.78
CA CYS A 13 -0.80 0.14 10.65
C CYS A 13 -1.24 0.51 9.24
N GLU A 14 -0.56 0.00 8.20
CA GLU A 14 -0.96 0.23 6.80
C GLU A 14 -2.37 -0.28 6.52
N PHE A 15 -2.71 -1.48 7.01
CA PHE A 15 -4.05 -2.03 6.88
C PHE A 15 -5.11 -1.09 7.47
N LEU A 16 -4.88 -0.59 8.69
CA LEU A 16 -5.77 0.35 9.36
C LEU A 16 -5.86 1.69 8.61
N PHE A 17 -4.75 2.20 8.10
CA PHE A 17 -4.74 3.40 7.27
C PHE A 17 -5.57 3.20 6.00
N GLY A 18 -5.35 2.10 5.28
CA GLY A 18 -6.12 1.77 4.08
C GLY A 18 -7.63 1.64 4.38
N ALA A 19 -7.99 0.98 5.48
CA ALA A 19 -9.38 0.87 5.92
C ALA A 19 -9.97 2.26 6.22
N PHE A 20 -9.21 3.10 6.91
CA PHE A 20 -9.60 4.48 7.18
C PHE A 20 -9.84 5.26 5.89
N PHE A 21 -8.97 5.14 4.89
CA PHE A 21 -9.16 5.74 3.56
C PHE A 21 -10.39 5.22 2.83
N TRP A 22 -10.64 3.91 2.90
CA TRP A 22 -11.80 3.28 2.26
C TRP A 22 -13.13 3.81 2.83
N PHE A 23 -13.20 3.99 4.15
CA PHE A 23 -14.39 4.49 4.82
C PHE A 23 -14.50 6.03 4.77
N ASN A 24 -13.39 6.76 4.82
CA ASN A 24 -13.41 8.22 4.74
C ASN A 24 -13.38 8.73 3.31
N LYS A 25 -14.51 9.28 2.87
CA LYS A 25 -14.68 9.98 1.59
C LYS A 25 -13.98 11.35 1.51
N LYS A 26 -13.04 11.66 2.42
CA LYS A 26 -12.38 12.97 2.45
C LYS A 26 -11.21 12.99 1.46
N GLU A 27 -11.41 13.70 0.36
CA GLU A 27 -10.44 13.84 -0.74
C GLU A 27 -9.09 14.43 -0.32
N SER A 28 -9.05 15.22 0.77
CA SER A 28 -7.83 15.90 1.21
C SER A 28 -6.71 14.94 1.58
N ILE A 29 -7.03 13.79 2.17
CA ILE A 29 -6.02 12.84 2.64
C ILE A 29 -5.43 12.07 1.45
N VAL A 30 -6.27 11.75 0.47
CA VAL A 30 -5.86 11.07 -0.76
C VAL A 30 -4.99 12.00 -1.62
N LYS A 31 -5.32 13.29 -1.69
CA LYS A 31 -4.49 14.29 -2.37
C LYS A 31 -3.07 14.31 -1.80
N THR A 32 -2.90 14.39 -0.48
CA THR A 32 -1.58 14.39 0.16
C THR A 32 -0.79 13.11 -0.12
N MET A 33 -1.46 11.96 -0.13
CA MET A 33 -0.81 10.69 -0.41
C MET A 33 -0.34 10.60 -1.88
N ILE A 34 -1.17 11.05 -2.82
CA ILE A 34 -0.81 11.10 -4.24
C ILE A 34 0.28 12.11 -4.50
N GLU A 35 0.28 13.26 -3.84
CA GLU A 35 1.39 14.21 -3.92
C GLU A 35 2.68 13.55 -3.43
N THR A 36 2.61 12.74 -2.36
CA THR A 36 3.77 11.96 -1.87
C THR A 36 4.24 10.92 -2.89
N PHE A 37 3.33 10.17 -3.53
CA PHE A 37 3.68 9.22 -4.61
C PHE A 37 4.10 9.92 -5.92
N GLY A 38 3.56 11.10 -6.18
CA GLY A 38 3.85 11.97 -7.33
C GLY A 38 5.27 12.51 -7.26
N ILE A 39 5.76 12.84 -6.06
CA ILE A 39 7.17 13.17 -5.82
C ILE A 39 8.10 12.02 -6.26
N PHE A 40 7.68 10.75 -6.10
CA PHE A 40 8.47 9.59 -6.50
C PHE A 40 8.33 9.21 -7.98
N SER A 41 7.30 9.67 -8.68
CA SER A 41 6.96 9.20 -10.02
C SER A 41 7.00 10.27 -11.11
N GLY A 42 7.01 11.57 -10.77
CA GLY A 42 7.11 12.69 -11.72
C GLY A 42 5.89 12.88 -12.65
N ASP A 43 5.12 11.81 -12.89
CA ASP A 43 4.04 11.70 -13.88
C ASP A 43 2.64 11.55 -13.26
N ILE A 44 2.51 11.58 -11.93
CA ILE A 44 1.22 11.42 -11.25
C ILE A 44 0.70 12.79 -10.78
N ASN A 45 -0.22 13.36 -11.55
CA ASN A 45 -0.95 14.57 -11.18
C ASN A 45 -2.38 14.22 -10.73
N TYR A 46 -2.77 14.63 -9.53
CA TYR A 46 -4.12 14.41 -8.98
C TYR A 46 -5.20 15.18 -9.76
N GLU A 47 -4.83 16.28 -10.41
CA GLU A 47 -5.77 17.12 -11.14
C GLU A 47 -6.30 16.43 -12.40
N ASP A 48 -5.52 15.51 -12.98
CA ASP A 48 -5.87 14.78 -14.21
C ASP A 48 -6.85 13.62 -13.96
N ILE A 49 -7.18 13.33 -12.70
CA ILE A 49 -8.07 12.23 -12.33
C ILE A 49 -9.54 12.61 -12.54
N LYS A 50 -10.21 11.90 -13.46
CA LYS A 50 -11.63 12.13 -13.82
C LYS A 50 -12.60 11.83 -12.68
N ASP A 51 -12.40 10.71 -11.98
CA ASP A 51 -13.23 10.31 -10.83
C ASP A 51 -12.38 10.16 -9.57
N LYS A 52 -12.21 11.28 -8.87
CA LYS A 52 -11.40 11.40 -7.65
C LYS A 52 -11.93 10.52 -6.51
N LYS A 53 -13.25 10.29 -6.45
CA LYS A 53 -13.89 9.50 -5.39
C LYS A 53 -13.68 8.01 -5.61
N ALA A 54 -13.83 7.53 -6.84
CA ALA A 54 -13.52 6.14 -7.18
C ALA A 54 -12.02 5.88 -7.05
N PHE A 55 -11.17 6.83 -7.44
CA PHE A 55 -9.73 6.75 -7.24
C PHE A 55 -9.35 6.65 -5.76
N SER A 56 -9.91 7.52 -4.92
CA SER A 56 -9.69 7.51 -3.47
C SER A 56 -10.05 6.17 -2.82
N ARG A 57 -11.17 5.56 -3.23
CA ARG A 57 -11.54 4.23 -2.78
C ARG A 57 -10.52 3.20 -3.24
N TRP A 58 -10.23 3.17 -4.54
CA TRP A 58 -9.27 2.23 -5.10
C TRP A 58 -7.89 2.31 -4.43
N VAL A 59 -7.38 3.52 -4.12
CA VAL A 59 -6.14 3.70 -3.35
C VAL A 59 -6.26 3.09 -1.96
N GLY A 60 -7.36 3.33 -1.25
CA GLY A 60 -7.62 2.69 0.05
C GLY A 60 -7.60 1.16 -0.05
N GLU A 61 -8.25 0.60 -1.07
CA GLU A 61 -8.26 -0.83 -1.40
C GLU A 61 -6.86 -1.40 -1.59
N VAL A 62 -6.02 -0.69 -2.36
CA VAL A 62 -4.63 -1.07 -2.62
C VAL A 62 -3.84 -1.07 -1.32
N ILE A 63 -3.94 -0.02 -0.50
CA ILE A 63 -3.25 0.07 0.79
C ILE A 63 -3.69 -1.04 1.75
N ILE A 64 -5.00 -1.34 1.84
CA ILE A 64 -5.52 -2.45 2.64
C ILE A 64 -4.87 -3.76 2.21
N MET A 65 -4.80 -4.01 0.89
CA MET A 65 -4.19 -5.22 0.35
C MET A 65 -2.70 -5.29 0.69
N GLY A 66 -1.97 -4.16 0.59
CA GLY A 66 -0.55 -4.07 0.93
C GLY A 66 -0.29 -4.37 2.40
N GLY A 67 -0.99 -3.67 3.29
CA GLY A 67 -0.93 -3.90 4.73
C GLY A 67 -1.32 -5.33 5.13
N SER A 68 -2.32 -5.92 4.45
CA SER A 68 -2.71 -7.32 4.66
C SER A 68 -1.59 -8.30 4.28
N LEU A 69 -0.93 -8.08 3.14
CA LEU A 69 0.19 -8.91 2.69
C LEU A 69 1.37 -8.81 3.65
N TYR A 70 1.71 -7.61 4.12
CA TYR A 70 2.77 -7.41 5.11
C TYR A 70 2.43 -8.06 6.46
N THR A 71 1.20 -7.89 6.94
CA THR A 71 0.72 -8.53 8.18
C THR A 71 0.77 -10.05 8.06
N PHE A 72 0.33 -10.60 6.94
CA PHE A 72 0.35 -12.03 6.66
C PHE A 72 1.79 -12.57 6.61
N LEU A 73 2.67 -11.94 5.84
CA LEU A 73 4.08 -12.32 5.73
C LEU A 73 4.78 -12.27 7.09
N ALA A 74 4.56 -11.21 7.86
CA ALA A 74 5.14 -11.05 9.17
C ALA A 74 4.63 -12.14 10.14
N SER A 75 3.32 -12.36 10.20
CA SER A 75 2.70 -13.38 11.04
C SER A 75 3.18 -14.79 10.68
N ALA A 76 3.18 -15.14 9.39
CA ALA A 76 3.69 -16.42 8.90
C ALA A 76 5.19 -16.58 9.20
N SER A 77 5.98 -15.52 9.04
CA SER A 77 7.41 -15.56 9.33
C SER A 77 7.72 -15.77 10.82
N ILE A 78 6.86 -15.26 11.71
CA ILE A 78 6.99 -15.47 13.16
C ILE A 78 6.58 -16.91 13.50
N PHE A 79 5.42 -17.35 13.03
CA PHE A 79 4.86 -18.66 13.36
C PHE A 79 5.68 -19.84 12.82
N PHE A 80 6.15 -19.76 11.57
CA PHE A 80 6.96 -20.80 10.92
C PHE A 80 8.46 -20.57 11.03
N GLU A 81 8.89 -19.59 11.84
CA GLU A 81 10.32 -19.25 12.04
C GLU A 81 11.11 -18.99 10.74
N ILE A 82 10.46 -18.48 9.70
CA ILE A 82 11.04 -18.29 8.35
C ILE A 82 12.34 -17.47 8.40
N ASN A 83 13.36 -17.87 7.62
CA ASN A 83 14.64 -17.16 7.53
C ASN A 83 14.45 -15.71 7.04
N VAL A 84 15.17 -14.76 7.66
CA VAL A 84 15.10 -13.32 7.32
C VAL A 84 15.40 -13.05 5.85
N VAL A 85 16.31 -13.79 5.23
CA VAL A 85 16.63 -13.66 3.79
C VAL A 85 15.40 -13.95 2.92
N VAL A 86 14.64 -14.99 3.27
CA VAL A 86 13.40 -15.35 2.58
C VAL A 86 12.33 -14.28 2.80
N VAL A 87 12.23 -13.73 4.01
CA VAL A 87 11.31 -12.61 4.31
C VAL A 87 11.64 -11.40 3.44
N ILE A 88 12.92 -11.02 3.31
CA ILE A 88 13.36 -9.90 2.47
C ILE A 88 13.01 -10.15 1.00
N ALA A 89 13.20 -11.38 0.49
CA ALA A 89 12.82 -11.72 -0.87
C ALA A 89 11.31 -11.56 -1.12
N PHE A 90 10.47 -11.95 -0.16
CA PHE A 90 9.02 -11.73 -0.26
C PHE A 90 8.64 -10.26 -0.16
N ILE A 91 9.31 -9.46 0.67
CA ILE A 91 9.10 -8.01 0.72
C ILE A 91 9.36 -7.39 -0.66
N ALA A 92 10.50 -7.72 -1.29
CA ALA A 92 10.82 -7.24 -2.62
C ALA A 92 9.76 -7.66 -3.67
N LEU A 93 9.24 -8.88 -3.58
CA LEU A 93 8.17 -9.37 -4.44
C LEU A 93 6.87 -8.58 -4.23
N ILE A 94 6.47 -8.35 -2.98
CA ILE A 94 5.28 -7.56 -2.62
C ILE A 94 5.40 -6.16 -3.22
N GLU A 95 6.52 -5.48 -3.02
CA GLU A 95 6.78 -4.14 -3.55
C GLU A 95 6.65 -4.09 -5.08
N ILE A 96 7.28 -5.02 -5.80
CA ILE A 96 7.21 -5.07 -7.28
C ILE A 96 5.76 -5.22 -7.75
N ILE A 97 4.98 -6.09 -7.10
CA ILE A 97 3.57 -6.29 -7.42
C ILE A 97 2.78 -5.00 -7.13
N PHE A 98 3.06 -4.37 -6.00
CA PHE A 98 2.38 -3.16 -5.54
C PHE A 98 2.59 -1.99 -6.51
N PHE A 99 3.84 -1.71 -6.89
CA PHE A 99 4.16 -0.68 -7.87
C PHE A 99 3.47 -0.93 -9.22
N LYS A 100 3.42 -2.18 -9.68
CA LYS A 100 2.71 -2.54 -10.92
C LYS A 100 1.20 -2.27 -10.82
N ILE A 101 0.59 -2.61 -9.69
CA ILE A 101 -0.84 -2.36 -9.45
C ILE A 101 -1.11 -0.86 -9.40
N ILE A 102 -0.28 -0.09 -8.70
CA ILE A 102 -0.42 1.37 -8.60
C ILE A 102 -0.35 2.00 -9.99
N PHE A 103 0.69 1.69 -10.76
CA PHE A 103 0.90 2.29 -12.08
C PHE A 103 -0.20 1.92 -13.08
N LYS A 104 -0.64 0.65 -13.07
CA LYS A 104 -1.73 0.18 -13.93
C LYS A 104 -3.07 0.78 -13.52
N GLY A 105 -3.31 0.94 -12.23
CA GLY A 105 -4.53 1.54 -11.71
C GLY A 105 -4.60 3.03 -12.00
N TYR A 106 -3.54 3.79 -11.75
CA TYR A 106 -3.49 5.23 -12.07
C TYR A 106 -3.85 5.51 -13.54
N LYS A 107 -3.27 4.75 -14.48
CA LYS A 107 -3.60 4.84 -15.91
C LYS A 107 -5.06 4.59 -16.28
N LYS A 108 -5.86 3.94 -15.42
CA LYS A 108 -7.30 3.75 -15.64
C LYS A 108 -8.15 4.95 -15.22
N PHE A 109 -7.60 5.84 -14.39
CA PHE A 109 -8.32 6.97 -13.80
C PHE A 109 -7.97 8.32 -14.45
N ILE A 110 -6.92 8.37 -15.27
CA ILE A 110 -6.67 9.41 -16.29
C ILE A 110 -7.57 9.14 -17.50
#